data_AF-W6UVT7-F1
#
_entry.id   AF-W6UVT7-F1
#
_cell.length_a   1.000
_cell.length_b   1.000
_cell.length_c   1.000
_cell.angle_alpha   90.00
_cell.angle_beta   90.00
_cell.angle_gamma   90.00
#
_symmetry.space_group_name_H-M   'P 1'
#
loop_
_entity.id
_entity.type
_entity.pdbx_description
1 polymer ?
#
loop_
_entity_poly.entity_id
_entity_poly.type
_entity_poly.pdbx_seq_one_letter_code
_entity_poly.pdbx_strand_id
1 'polypeptide(L)'
;MSGLHAQPKEKPKQVIAELDDLFTEHGIPLIGDNPHVILQIADHHSSTTPLPAPLPTASGNALKGKPQLRFEGGEHTAIGDSTLLRFIKDAPAIPASQVELHLPNGLALTYGQVIALGGDFYGIPDQPISEGATVADRIQRFTNAFNSLAVLPAANAEAKLILGVMQKEIAAIKQAIKDGKQPHEAYDALGDTLSEEWNKITGGGSFASALFPFGRYLKLAANNADHFAEWALLAYIAGHTAAVQQAVRAHASGDEKQLELAYAMNAFADHYLTDLFSTGHLRVPRKQLAAVVTPSDLGSLITRFMHDEDSKFGLNVRNGNRDKWRAYGDKRYFDDLSSANRVQVNQAVQVSADEVFAAYLSGIAPSAGQFGALKKTPDLQAVLNLAANFSPLFRVEGNKVLRRKDVNNLNDTTTVDDWWGWSTYLLLKDYKPTGNVA
;
A
#
# COMPACT_ATOMS: atom_id res chain seq x y z
N MET A 1 -1.06 55.85 -52.94
CA MET A 1 -1.92 55.44 -51.81
C MET A 1 -1.59 54.01 -51.45
N SER A 2 -1.24 53.82 -50.17
CA SER A 2 -1.13 52.56 -49.41
C SER A 2 -0.10 51.50 -49.84
N GLY A 3 1.08 51.56 -49.21
CA GLY A 3 1.95 50.40 -49.00
C GLY A 3 1.91 50.03 -47.52
N LEU A 4 1.10 49.03 -47.16
CA LEU A 4 1.08 48.43 -45.83
C LEU A 4 2.35 47.56 -45.68
N HIS A 5 3.34 48.04 -44.94
CA HIS A 5 4.40 47.20 -44.41
C HIS A 5 3.93 46.55 -43.12
N ALA A 6 3.71 45.23 -43.17
CA ALA A 6 3.52 44.42 -41.97
C ALA A 6 4.85 44.34 -41.23
N GLN A 7 4.88 44.79 -39.97
CA GLN A 7 6.03 44.57 -39.10
C GLN A 7 6.17 43.07 -38.76
N PRO A 8 7.39 42.53 -38.67
CA PRO A 8 7.60 41.15 -38.23
C PRO A 8 7.18 41.03 -36.77
N LYS A 9 6.22 40.14 -36.47
CA LYS A 9 5.97 39.70 -35.10
C LYS A 9 7.19 38.89 -34.63
N GLU A 10 7.93 39.42 -33.67
CA GLU A 10 8.94 38.64 -32.94
C GLU A 10 8.27 37.41 -32.32
N LYS A 11 8.82 36.23 -32.61
CA LYS A 11 8.35 34.99 -31.98
C LYS A 11 8.85 34.98 -30.53
N PRO A 12 7.97 34.71 -29.54
CA PRO A 12 8.41 34.61 -28.16
C PRO A 12 9.46 33.51 -28.02
N LYS A 13 10.55 33.83 -27.31
CA LYS A 13 11.70 32.95 -27.10
C LYS A 13 11.28 31.87 -26.10
N GLN A 14 11.14 30.63 -26.58
CA GLN A 14 10.81 29.49 -25.72
C GLN A 14 12.05 29.09 -24.91
N VAL A 15 11.87 28.85 -23.61
CA VAL A 15 12.88 28.27 -22.72
C VAL A 15 12.54 26.80 -22.54
N ILE A 16 13.50 25.92 -22.85
CA ILE A 16 13.40 24.48 -22.63
C ILE A 16 14.42 24.14 -21.55
N ALA A 17 13.97 23.50 -20.47
CA ALA A 17 14.77 23.11 -19.32
C ALA A 17 14.18 21.83 -18.70
N GLU A 18 14.93 21.18 -17.82
CA GLU A 18 14.44 19.99 -17.11
C GLU A 18 13.42 20.40 -16.03
N LEU A 19 12.47 19.51 -15.72
CA LEU A 19 11.43 19.82 -14.73
C LEU A 19 12.03 20.14 -13.35
N ASP A 20 13.11 19.46 -12.99
CA ASP A 20 13.79 19.63 -11.71
C ASP A 20 14.41 21.03 -11.56
N ASP A 21 14.78 21.69 -12.67
CA ASP A 21 15.37 23.03 -12.65
C ASP A 21 14.40 24.09 -12.11
N LEU A 22 13.08 23.85 -12.22
CA LEU A 22 12.04 24.73 -11.67
C LEU A 22 12.11 24.84 -10.15
N PHE A 23 12.60 23.81 -9.48
CA PHE A 23 12.62 23.68 -8.02
C PHE A 23 14.00 23.97 -7.40
N THR A 24 14.98 24.35 -8.22
CA THR A 24 16.29 24.80 -7.74
C THR A 24 16.24 26.21 -7.18
N GLU A 25 17.25 26.63 -6.41
CA GLU A 25 17.36 28.01 -5.90
C GLU A 25 17.39 29.07 -7.02
N HIS A 26 17.82 28.69 -8.22
CA HIS A 26 17.86 29.57 -9.38
C HIS A 26 16.57 29.58 -10.20
N GLY A 27 15.77 28.50 -10.14
CA GLY A 27 14.50 28.36 -10.85
C GLY A 27 14.61 28.49 -12.37
N ILE A 28 13.46 28.54 -13.04
CA ILE A 28 13.37 28.86 -14.48
C ILE A 28 12.65 30.21 -14.63
N PRO A 29 13.26 31.23 -15.26
CA PRO A 29 12.61 32.52 -15.47
C PRO A 29 11.43 32.41 -16.45
N LEU A 30 10.23 32.73 -15.97
CA LEU A 30 9.01 32.80 -16.79
C LEU A 30 8.91 34.17 -17.46
N ILE A 31 9.23 34.26 -18.75
CA ILE A 31 9.30 35.52 -19.50
C ILE A 31 8.02 35.73 -20.33
N GLY A 32 7.33 36.85 -20.11
CA GLY A 32 6.18 37.31 -20.91
C GLY A 32 4.98 37.77 -20.08
N ASP A 33 4.02 38.45 -20.72
CA ASP A 33 2.84 39.03 -20.05
C ASP A 33 1.80 37.97 -19.59
N ASN A 34 1.95 36.71 -20.03
CA ASN A 34 1.12 35.58 -19.60
C ASN A 34 1.85 34.24 -19.85
N PRO A 35 2.83 33.86 -19.02
CA PRO A 35 3.66 32.69 -19.27
C PRO A 35 2.86 31.40 -19.10
N HIS A 36 3.01 30.48 -20.05
CA HIS A 36 2.45 29.13 -19.98
C HIS A 36 3.58 28.12 -19.80
N VAL A 37 3.45 27.24 -18.82
CA VAL A 37 4.34 26.10 -18.62
C VAL A 37 3.71 24.89 -19.28
N ILE A 38 4.42 24.26 -20.22
CA ILE A 38 4.00 23.03 -20.87
C ILE A 38 4.96 21.93 -20.43
N LEU A 39 4.44 20.96 -19.67
CA LEU A 39 5.22 19.77 -19.31
C LEU A 39 5.16 18.78 -20.47
N GLN A 40 6.31 18.54 -21.10
CA GLN A 40 6.43 17.57 -22.19
C GLN A 40 7.19 16.34 -21.69
N ILE A 41 6.49 15.22 -21.57
CA ILE A 41 7.09 13.93 -21.21
C ILE A 41 7.48 13.24 -22.52
N ALA A 42 8.78 13.12 -22.80
CA ALA A 42 9.28 12.42 -23.98
C ALA A 42 9.49 10.94 -23.66
N ASP A 43 8.64 10.06 -24.22
CA ASP A 43 8.91 8.63 -24.29
C ASP A 43 10.07 8.39 -25.26
N HIS A 44 11.24 7.97 -24.76
CA HIS A 44 12.28 7.41 -25.63
C HIS A 44 11.82 6.05 -26.17
N HIS A 45 11.21 6.03 -27.34
CA HIS A 45 10.98 4.81 -28.12
C HIS A 45 11.90 4.76 -29.36
N SER A 46 12.56 3.62 -29.59
CA SER A 46 12.74 2.96 -30.91
C SER A 46 13.57 1.67 -30.72
N SER A 47 13.00 0.49 -30.84
CA SER A 47 12.94 -0.19 -32.15
C SER A 47 11.61 -0.92 -32.41
N THR A 48 11.19 -0.82 -33.66
CA THR A 48 9.92 -1.24 -34.24
C THR A 48 9.81 -2.74 -34.47
N THR A 49 8.69 -3.36 -34.11
CA THR A 49 8.20 -4.63 -34.68
C THR A 49 6.66 -4.58 -34.78
N PRO A 50 6.00 -5.12 -35.84
CA PRO A 50 4.56 -4.99 -36.01
C PRO A 50 3.78 -5.85 -35.00
N LEU A 51 2.75 -5.26 -34.39
CA LEU A 51 1.78 -5.93 -33.52
C LEU A 51 0.95 -7.00 -34.26
N PRO A 52 0.68 -8.18 -33.67
CA PRO A 52 -0.40 -9.05 -34.11
C PRO A 52 -1.78 -8.50 -33.68
N ALA A 53 -2.79 -8.87 -34.46
CA ALA A 53 -4.19 -8.44 -34.39
C ALA A 53 -4.89 -8.65 -33.02
N PRO A 54 -6.01 -7.94 -32.74
CA PRO A 54 -6.71 -8.03 -31.47
C PRO A 54 -7.37 -9.39 -31.29
N LEU A 55 -7.24 -9.98 -30.10
CA LEU A 55 -7.98 -11.17 -29.70
C LEU A 55 -9.45 -10.83 -29.41
N PRO A 56 -10.38 -11.77 -29.68
CA PRO A 56 -11.81 -11.52 -29.65
C PRO A 56 -12.35 -11.32 -28.23
N THR A 57 -13.24 -10.35 -28.10
CA THR A 57 -14.06 -10.10 -26.92
C THR A 57 -14.94 -11.30 -26.59
N ALA A 58 -14.60 -12.04 -25.54
CA ALA A 58 -15.49 -13.03 -24.96
C ALA A 58 -16.37 -12.37 -23.91
N SER A 59 -17.63 -12.12 -24.29
CA SER A 59 -18.74 -11.91 -23.37
C SER A 59 -18.94 -13.16 -22.51
N GLY A 60 -18.64 -13.08 -21.22
CA GLY A 60 -18.85 -14.15 -20.25
C GLY A 60 -19.74 -13.68 -19.11
N ASN A 61 -20.89 -14.34 -18.93
CA ASN A 61 -21.87 -14.07 -17.90
C ASN A 61 -21.26 -14.11 -16.48
N ALA A 62 -21.59 -13.09 -15.68
CA ALA A 62 -21.21 -12.98 -14.27
C ALA A 62 -21.63 -14.23 -13.47
N LEU A 63 -20.66 -14.95 -12.92
CA LEU A 63 -20.89 -16.06 -12.01
C LEU A 63 -21.12 -15.54 -10.58
N LYS A 64 -22.04 -16.22 -9.89
CA LYS A 64 -22.61 -15.86 -8.59
C LYS A 64 -21.54 -15.63 -7.52
N GLY A 65 -21.62 -14.46 -6.90
CA GLY A 65 -20.65 -13.88 -5.98
C GLY A 65 -20.27 -14.76 -4.80
N LYS A 66 -18.99 -15.12 -4.76
CA LYS A 66 -18.27 -15.34 -3.51
C LYS A 66 -17.52 -14.05 -3.17
N PRO A 67 -17.39 -13.74 -1.87
CA PRO A 67 -16.65 -12.57 -1.42
C PRO A 67 -15.14 -12.71 -1.72
N GLN A 68 -14.60 -11.63 -2.27
CA GLN A 68 -13.44 -11.56 -3.17
C GLN A 68 -12.17 -11.12 -2.44
N LEU A 69 -11.22 -11.98 -2.02
CA LEU A 69 -9.99 -11.56 -1.28
C LEU A 69 -9.07 -10.71 -2.19
N ARG A 70 -8.76 -9.46 -1.81
CA ARG A 70 -8.11 -8.41 -2.62
C ARG A 70 -6.88 -7.85 -1.88
N PHE A 71 -5.81 -7.59 -2.61
CA PHE A 71 -4.54 -7.00 -2.13
C PHE A 71 -3.93 -6.15 -3.25
N GLU A 72 -3.28 -5.04 -2.89
CA GLU A 72 -2.90 -3.95 -3.81
C GLU A 72 -1.39 -3.82 -3.99
N GLY A 73 -0.73 -4.93 -4.36
CA GLY A 73 0.74 -5.00 -4.47
C GLY A 73 1.36 -3.94 -5.38
N GLY A 74 0.62 -3.44 -6.39
CA GLY A 74 1.07 -2.35 -7.24
C GLY A 74 1.24 -1.00 -6.51
N GLU A 75 0.37 -0.70 -5.53
CA GLU A 75 0.44 0.53 -4.73
C GLU A 75 1.65 0.50 -3.79
N HIS A 76 1.86 -0.63 -3.09
CA HIS A 76 3.04 -0.86 -2.24
C HIS A 76 4.34 -0.73 -3.02
N THR A 77 4.40 -1.32 -4.22
CA THR A 77 5.58 -1.21 -5.08
C THR A 77 5.87 0.25 -5.42
N ALA A 78 4.85 1.01 -5.84
CA ALA A 78 5.03 2.41 -6.20
C ALA A 78 5.45 3.29 -5.02
N ILE A 79 4.89 3.07 -3.82
CA ILE A 79 5.28 3.79 -2.60
C ILE A 79 6.77 3.53 -2.32
N GLY A 80 7.18 2.26 -2.23
CA GLY A 80 8.55 1.92 -1.88
C GLY A 80 9.57 2.35 -2.93
N ASP A 81 9.27 2.16 -4.21
CA ASP A 81 10.17 2.51 -5.32
C ASP A 81 10.37 4.02 -5.49
N SER A 82 9.49 4.83 -4.91
CA SER A 82 9.62 6.30 -4.84
C SER A 82 10.56 6.77 -3.71
N THR A 83 10.98 5.87 -2.83
CA THR A 83 11.89 6.16 -1.72
C THR A 83 13.31 6.37 -2.23
N LEU A 84 14.07 7.23 -1.56
CA LEU A 84 15.49 7.46 -1.82
C LEU A 84 16.32 6.72 -0.77
N LEU A 85 17.25 5.88 -1.23
CA LEU A 85 18.16 5.10 -0.38
C LEU A 85 19.56 5.71 -0.39
N ARG A 86 20.26 5.60 0.74
CA ARG A 86 21.66 6.03 0.89
C ARG A 86 22.54 4.88 1.35
N PHE A 87 23.75 4.82 0.80
CA PHE A 87 24.74 3.80 1.17
C PHE A 87 26.03 4.43 1.69
N ILE A 88 26.33 5.65 1.25
CA ILE A 88 27.56 6.37 1.59
C ILE A 88 27.17 7.73 2.17
N LYS A 89 27.86 8.13 3.26
CA LYS A 89 27.66 9.43 3.89
C LYS A 89 27.94 10.55 2.88
N ASP A 90 27.06 11.55 2.84
CA ASP A 90 27.16 12.75 1.98
C ASP A 90 27.07 12.49 0.46
N ALA A 91 26.91 11.23 0.02
CA ALA A 91 26.63 10.91 -1.38
C ALA A 91 25.16 11.21 -1.75
N PRO A 92 24.86 11.50 -3.03
CA PRO A 92 23.48 11.56 -3.51
C PRO A 92 22.71 10.28 -3.18
N ALA A 93 21.46 10.43 -2.79
CA ALA A 93 20.58 9.28 -2.59
C ALA A 93 20.17 8.71 -3.94
N ILE A 94 19.91 7.40 -3.97
CA ILE A 94 19.56 6.65 -5.18
C ILE A 94 18.07 6.28 -5.08
N PRO A 95 17.26 6.50 -6.13
CA PRO A 95 15.89 5.99 -6.15
C PRO A 95 15.85 4.48 -5.91
N ALA A 96 14.99 4.04 -5.00
CA ALA A 96 14.88 2.64 -4.60
C ALA A 96 14.49 1.72 -5.76
N SER A 97 13.78 2.24 -6.77
CA SER A 97 13.52 1.54 -8.05
C SER A 97 14.78 1.16 -8.84
N GLN A 98 15.92 1.82 -8.57
CA GLN A 98 17.20 1.57 -9.25
C GLN A 98 18.16 0.73 -8.40
N VAL A 99 17.74 0.31 -7.21
CA VAL A 99 18.57 -0.43 -6.25
C VAL A 99 18.01 -1.84 -6.12
N GLU A 100 18.86 -2.83 -6.37
CA GLU A 100 18.56 -4.22 -6.05
C GLU A 100 19.11 -4.56 -4.65
N LEU A 101 18.22 -4.87 -3.72
CA LEU A 101 18.56 -5.35 -2.39
C LEU A 101 18.75 -6.86 -2.43
N HIS A 102 19.96 -7.33 -2.14
CA HIS A 102 20.30 -8.74 -2.22
C HIS A 102 19.94 -9.48 -0.93
N LEU A 103 19.11 -10.52 -1.05
CA LEU A 103 18.69 -11.37 0.05
C LEU A 103 19.58 -12.63 0.17
N PRO A 104 19.67 -13.26 1.36
CA PRO A 104 20.50 -14.44 1.58
C PRO A 104 20.23 -15.64 0.65
N ASN A 105 19.00 -15.79 0.15
CA ASN A 105 18.63 -16.84 -0.81
C ASN A 105 18.93 -16.50 -2.28
N GLY A 106 19.66 -15.42 -2.55
CA GLY A 106 20.02 -14.96 -3.89
C GLY A 106 18.89 -14.25 -4.65
N LEU A 107 17.81 -13.87 -3.97
CA LEU A 107 16.85 -12.91 -4.52
C LEU A 107 17.49 -11.51 -4.54
N ALA A 108 17.16 -10.76 -5.59
CA ALA A 108 17.47 -9.36 -5.73
C ALA A 108 16.15 -8.65 -6.01
N LEU A 109 15.75 -7.73 -5.15
CA LEU A 109 14.44 -7.07 -5.19
C LEU A 109 14.61 -5.57 -4.94
N THR A 110 13.78 -4.75 -5.56
CA THR A 110 13.69 -3.33 -5.18
C THR A 110 13.02 -3.18 -3.81
N TYR A 111 13.19 -2.02 -3.17
CA TYR A 111 12.52 -1.73 -1.91
C TYR A 111 10.99 -1.89 -2.04
N GLY A 112 10.38 -1.33 -3.08
CA GLY A 112 8.95 -1.45 -3.33
C GLY A 112 8.48 -2.89 -3.52
N GLN A 113 9.25 -3.72 -4.23
CA GLN A 113 8.93 -5.14 -4.37
C GLN A 113 8.95 -5.87 -3.02
N VAL A 114 9.85 -5.52 -2.11
CA VAL A 114 9.86 -6.12 -0.77
C VAL A 114 8.65 -5.65 0.06
N ILE A 115 8.25 -4.38 -0.01
CA ILE A 115 6.99 -3.89 0.61
C ILE A 115 5.80 -4.71 0.09
N ALA A 116 5.69 -4.87 -1.24
CA ALA A 116 4.55 -5.53 -1.86
C ALA A 116 4.49 -7.05 -1.60
N LEU A 117 5.60 -7.67 -1.21
CA LEU A 117 5.70 -9.10 -0.92
C LEU A 117 5.52 -9.41 0.58
N GLY A 118 5.94 -8.50 1.45
CA GLY A 118 5.80 -8.66 2.90
C GLY A 118 4.33 -8.67 3.33
N GLY A 119 4.00 -9.43 4.37
CA GLY A 119 2.65 -9.48 4.95
C GLY A 119 1.61 -10.24 4.13
N ASP A 120 1.56 -10.04 2.82
CA ASP A 120 0.54 -10.59 1.91
C ASP A 120 0.92 -11.93 1.31
N PHE A 121 2.18 -12.04 0.88
CA PHE A 121 2.69 -13.22 0.18
C PHE A 121 3.69 -14.01 1.02
N TYR A 122 4.43 -13.31 1.88
CA TYR A 122 5.44 -13.87 2.76
C TYR A 122 5.15 -13.48 4.20
N GLY A 123 5.23 -14.48 5.08
CA GLY A 123 4.78 -14.42 6.46
C GLY A 123 4.49 -15.81 7.01
N ILE A 124 4.16 -15.88 8.29
CA ILE A 124 3.78 -17.14 8.95
C ILE A 124 2.30 -17.03 9.36
N PRO A 125 1.36 -17.66 8.62
CA PRO A 125 -0.08 -17.46 8.84
C PRO A 125 -0.54 -17.70 10.28
N ASP A 126 0.03 -18.69 10.96
CA ASP A 126 -0.36 -19.08 12.32
C ASP A 126 0.44 -18.33 13.40
N GLN A 127 1.32 -17.38 13.01
CA GLN A 127 2.12 -16.58 13.92
C GLN A 127 2.10 -15.10 13.53
N PRO A 128 0.95 -14.40 13.63
CA PRO A 128 0.92 -12.95 13.46
C PRO A 128 1.96 -12.28 14.36
N ILE A 129 2.62 -11.28 13.81
CA ILE A 129 3.72 -10.53 14.43
C ILE A 129 3.20 -9.79 15.66
N SER A 130 2.07 -9.11 15.54
CA SER A 130 1.47 -8.30 16.61
C SER A 130 1.03 -9.11 17.82
N GLU A 131 0.79 -10.41 17.66
CA GLU A 131 0.37 -11.32 18.72
C GLU A 131 1.53 -11.86 19.57
N GLY A 132 2.77 -11.47 19.28
CA GLY A 132 3.88 -11.77 20.17
C GLY A 132 3.68 -11.15 21.56
N ALA A 133 3.82 -11.97 22.60
CA ALA A 133 3.48 -11.61 23.98
C ALA A 133 4.41 -10.52 24.56
N THR A 134 5.63 -10.43 24.03
CA THR A 134 6.64 -9.45 24.43
C THR A 134 7.22 -8.75 23.21
N VAL A 135 7.90 -7.62 23.40
CA VAL A 135 8.61 -6.92 22.31
C VAL A 135 9.60 -7.86 21.60
N ALA A 136 10.36 -8.66 22.36
CA ALA A 136 11.31 -9.61 21.80
C ALA A 136 10.62 -10.72 20.98
N ASP A 137 9.49 -11.23 21.45
CA ASP A 137 8.69 -12.22 20.72
C ASP A 137 8.15 -11.65 19.39
N ARG A 138 7.65 -10.40 19.39
CA ARG A 138 7.22 -9.73 18.15
C ARG A 138 8.37 -9.55 17.15
N ILE A 139 9.54 -9.12 17.61
CA ILE A 139 10.75 -9.01 16.76
C ILE A 139 11.14 -10.37 16.18
N GLN A 140 11.07 -11.44 16.98
CA GLN A 140 11.36 -12.79 16.52
C GLN A 140 10.34 -13.28 15.47
N ARG A 141 9.05 -13.02 15.68
CA ARG A 141 7.98 -13.36 14.72
C ARG A 141 8.15 -12.60 13.41
N PHE A 142 8.44 -11.30 13.47
CA PHE A 142 8.81 -10.51 12.30
C PHE A 142 10.01 -11.13 11.56
N THR A 143 11.06 -11.47 12.29
CA THR A 143 12.27 -12.08 11.71
C THR A 143 11.94 -13.41 11.01
N ASN A 144 11.07 -14.24 11.62
CA ASN A 144 10.61 -15.49 11.00
C ASN A 144 9.77 -15.24 9.73
N ALA A 145 8.89 -14.24 9.76
CA ALA A 145 8.09 -13.81 8.61
C ALA A 145 8.99 -13.33 7.46
N PHE A 146 9.92 -12.42 7.73
CA PHE A 146 10.89 -11.94 6.75
C PHE A 146 11.75 -13.08 6.18
N ASN A 147 12.21 -14.02 7.02
CA ASN A 147 13.01 -15.16 6.57
C ASN A 147 12.26 -16.11 5.63
N SER A 148 10.91 -16.12 5.69
CA SER A 148 10.12 -16.87 4.70
C SER A 148 10.31 -16.35 3.27
N LEU A 149 10.63 -15.05 3.11
CA LEU A 149 11.03 -14.43 1.84
C LEU A 149 12.54 -14.53 1.62
N ALA A 150 13.34 -14.16 2.62
CA ALA A 150 14.76 -13.83 2.43
C ALA A 150 15.71 -15.03 2.49
N VAL A 151 15.32 -16.12 3.15
CA VAL A 151 16.23 -17.25 3.44
C VAL A 151 15.82 -18.53 2.71
N LEU A 152 14.51 -18.77 2.53
CA LEU A 152 14.05 -20.01 1.90
C LEU A 152 14.44 -20.05 0.40
N PRO A 153 15.12 -21.10 -0.09
CA PRO A 153 15.47 -21.20 -1.51
C PRO A 153 14.26 -21.20 -2.45
N ALA A 154 13.15 -21.81 -2.02
CA ALA A 154 11.91 -21.88 -2.81
C ALA A 154 11.30 -20.48 -3.07
N ALA A 155 11.51 -19.53 -2.16
CA ALA A 155 11.02 -18.16 -2.32
C ALA A 155 11.64 -17.47 -3.53
N ASN A 156 12.85 -17.88 -3.97
CA ASN A 156 13.52 -17.24 -5.11
C ASN A 156 12.72 -17.36 -6.42
N ALA A 157 12.26 -18.58 -6.73
CA ALA A 157 11.45 -18.82 -7.92
C ALA A 157 10.01 -18.33 -7.72
N GLU A 158 9.45 -18.55 -6.54
CA GLU A 158 8.06 -18.19 -6.22
C GLU A 158 7.82 -16.68 -6.27
N ALA A 159 8.70 -15.86 -5.67
CA ALA A 159 8.56 -14.41 -5.66
C ALA A 159 8.53 -13.82 -7.09
N LYS A 160 9.34 -14.36 -8.01
CA LYS A 160 9.34 -13.95 -9.42
C LYS A 160 8.00 -14.22 -10.12
N LEU A 161 7.36 -15.35 -9.80
CA LEU A 161 6.03 -15.67 -10.33
C LEU A 161 4.97 -14.73 -9.77
N ILE A 162 5.01 -14.45 -8.46
CA ILE A 162 4.09 -13.52 -7.80
C ILE A 162 4.20 -12.13 -8.41
N LEU A 163 5.44 -11.61 -8.54
CA LEU A 163 5.71 -10.33 -9.16
C LEU A 163 5.28 -10.31 -10.64
N GLY A 164 5.42 -11.43 -11.37
CA GLY A 164 4.91 -11.53 -12.74
C GLY A 164 3.40 -11.36 -12.84
N VAL A 165 2.63 -11.86 -11.88
CA VAL A 165 1.17 -11.62 -11.81
C VAL A 165 0.88 -10.17 -11.40
N MET A 166 1.64 -9.61 -10.47
CA MET A 166 1.51 -8.20 -10.06
C MET A 166 1.80 -7.23 -11.21
N GLN A 167 2.71 -7.56 -12.14
CA GLN A 167 2.94 -6.75 -13.33
C GLN A 167 1.71 -6.68 -14.26
N LYS A 168 0.81 -7.66 -14.24
CA LYS A 168 -0.47 -7.59 -14.98
C LYS A 168 -1.37 -6.49 -14.39
N GLU A 169 -1.42 -6.37 -13.07
CA GLU A 169 -2.13 -5.31 -12.35
C GLU A 169 -1.56 -3.93 -12.71
N ILE A 170 -0.24 -3.77 -12.57
CA ILE A 170 0.48 -2.52 -12.89
C ILE A 170 0.24 -2.12 -14.36
N ALA A 171 0.29 -3.08 -15.29
CA ALA A 171 0.03 -2.82 -16.71
C ALA A 171 -1.40 -2.35 -16.97
N ALA A 172 -2.40 -2.95 -16.31
CA ALA A 172 -3.79 -2.54 -16.44
C ALA A 172 -4.03 -1.11 -15.91
N ILE A 173 -3.42 -0.75 -14.79
CA ILE A 173 -3.49 0.60 -14.22
C ILE A 173 -2.83 1.61 -15.16
N LYS A 174 -1.61 1.34 -15.62
CA LYS A 174 -0.91 2.21 -16.59
C LYS A 174 -1.74 2.42 -17.85
N GLN A 175 -2.41 1.37 -18.34
CA GLN A 175 -3.31 1.48 -19.48
C GLN A 175 -4.54 2.35 -19.18
N ALA A 176 -5.17 2.19 -18.01
CA ALA A 176 -6.29 3.04 -17.61
C ALA A 176 -5.90 4.52 -17.53
N ILE A 177 -4.73 4.83 -16.96
CA ILE A 177 -4.18 6.20 -16.92
C ILE A 177 -3.98 6.74 -18.34
N LYS A 178 -3.37 5.94 -19.23
CA LYS A 178 -3.16 6.31 -20.63
C LYS A 178 -4.47 6.57 -21.38
N ASP A 179 -5.52 5.84 -21.03
CA ASP A 179 -6.86 6.00 -21.61
C ASP A 179 -7.67 7.15 -20.95
N GLY A 180 -7.10 7.87 -19.98
CA GLY A 180 -7.76 8.95 -19.25
C GLY A 180 -8.85 8.49 -18.28
N LYS A 181 -8.83 7.21 -17.89
CA LYS A 181 -9.74 6.61 -16.90
C LYS A 181 -9.14 6.70 -15.50
N GLN A 182 -9.99 6.61 -14.49
CA GLN A 182 -9.51 6.54 -13.11
C GLN A 182 -8.87 5.16 -12.83
N PRO A 183 -7.68 5.09 -12.19
CA PRO A 183 -6.99 3.84 -11.88
C PRO A 183 -7.84 2.78 -11.17
N HIS A 184 -8.70 3.19 -10.22
CA HIS A 184 -9.60 2.25 -9.53
C HIS A 184 -10.53 1.46 -10.47
N GLU A 185 -10.87 1.99 -11.64
CA GLU A 185 -11.68 1.27 -12.64
C GLU A 185 -10.95 0.03 -13.18
N ALA A 186 -9.61 0.08 -13.28
CA ALA A 186 -8.81 -1.07 -13.68
C ALA A 186 -8.85 -2.18 -12.61
N TYR A 187 -8.75 -1.79 -11.33
CA TYR A 187 -8.88 -2.71 -10.21
C TYR A 187 -10.27 -3.38 -10.16
N ASP A 188 -11.33 -2.63 -10.47
CA ASP A 188 -12.68 -3.18 -10.52
C ASP A 188 -12.85 -4.16 -11.70
N ALA A 189 -12.20 -3.88 -12.84
CA ALA A 189 -12.24 -4.75 -14.02
C ALA A 189 -11.43 -6.04 -13.87
N LEU A 190 -10.28 -6.00 -13.19
CA LEU A 190 -9.44 -7.17 -12.92
C LEU A 190 -10.14 -8.19 -12.00
N GLY A 191 -10.98 -7.72 -11.07
CA GLY A 191 -11.70 -8.59 -10.15
C GLY A 191 -10.77 -9.54 -9.37
N ASP A 192 -11.13 -10.81 -9.27
CA ASP A 192 -10.41 -11.83 -8.48
C ASP A 192 -9.38 -12.64 -9.26
N THR A 193 -9.22 -12.40 -10.56
CA THR A 193 -8.43 -13.30 -11.42
C THR A 193 -6.97 -13.38 -10.96
N LEU A 194 -6.44 -12.30 -10.39
CA LEU A 194 -5.08 -12.26 -9.87
C LEU A 194 -4.95 -13.03 -8.54
N SER A 195 -5.92 -12.88 -7.64
CA SER A 195 -6.01 -13.64 -6.39
C SER A 195 -6.05 -15.15 -6.61
N GLU A 196 -6.74 -15.60 -7.65
CA GLU A 196 -6.76 -17.00 -8.07
C GLU A 196 -5.38 -17.52 -8.52
N GLU A 197 -4.64 -16.71 -9.29
CA GLU A 197 -3.28 -17.05 -9.72
C GLU A 197 -2.31 -17.06 -8.54
N TRP A 198 -2.35 -16.04 -7.67
CA TRP A 198 -1.52 -15.95 -6.48
C TRP A 198 -1.79 -17.09 -5.49
N ASN A 199 -3.04 -17.49 -5.32
CA ASN A 199 -3.37 -18.65 -4.49
C ASN A 199 -2.70 -19.92 -5.03
N LYS A 200 -2.73 -20.14 -6.35
CA LYS A 200 -2.07 -21.30 -6.97
C LYS A 200 -0.56 -21.25 -6.81
N ILE A 201 0.06 -20.09 -7.06
CA ILE A 201 1.51 -19.91 -6.93
C ILE A 201 1.97 -20.23 -5.51
N THR A 202 1.20 -19.81 -4.50
CA THR A 202 1.53 -20.02 -3.08
C THR A 202 1.05 -21.36 -2.51
N GLY A 203 0.85 -22.36 -3.37
CA GLY A 203 0.56 -23.75 -2.99
C GLY A 203 -0.92 -24.08 -2.71
N GLY A 204 -1.83 -23.23 -3.15
CA GLY A 204 -3.27 -23.43 -3.08
C GLY A 204 -3.91 -23.87 -4.40
N GLY A 205 -5.23 -23.91 -4.41
CA GLY A 205 -6.03 -24.23 -5.57
C GLY A 205 -6.06 -25.73 -5.90
N SER A 206 -7.04 -26.11 -6.72
CA SER A 206 -7.27 -27.48 -7.18
C SER A 206 -7.86 -27.45 -8.60
N PHE A 207 -8.03 -28.63 -9.20
CA PHE A 207 -8.69 -28.76 -10.50
C PHE A 207 -10.15 -28.25 -10.49
N ALA A 208 -10.81 -28.27 -9.32
CA ALA A 208 -12.21 -27.87 -9.16
C ALA A 208 -12.39 -26.40 -8.72
N SER A 209 -11.35 -25.80 -8.12
CA SER A 209 -11.42 -24.43 -7.59
C SER A 209 -10.03 -23.80 -7.54
N ALA A 210 -9.85 -22.65 -8.18
CA ALA A 210 -8.61 -21.90 -8.08
C ALA A 210 -8.37 -21.35 -6.66
N LEU A 211 -9.44 -21.15 -5.88
CA LEU A 211 -9.37 -20.59 -4.53
C LEU A 211 -9.28 -21.65 -3.43
N PHE A 212 -9.45 -22.95 -3.71
CA PHE A 212 -9.45 -23.97 -2.66
C PHE A 212 -8.67 -25.23 -3.06
N PRO A 213 -7.79 -25.76 -2.19
CA PRO A 213 -7.43 -25.29 -0.84
C PRO A 213 -6.72 -23.92 -0.81
N PHE A 214 -6.62 -23.32 0.37
CA PHE A 214 -5.91 -22.04 0.56
C PHE A 214 -4.40 -22.25 0.54
N GLY A 215 -3.73 -21.59 -0.38
CA GLY A 215 -2.29 -21.36 -0.40
C GLY A 215 -1.88 -20.34 0.65
N ARG A 216 -0.57 -20.07 0.76
CA ARG A 216 -0.05 -19.16 1.79
C ARG A 216 -0.67 -17.75 1.69
N TYR A 217 -0.86 -17.23 0.49
CA TYR A 217 -1.51 -15.93 0.25
C TYR A 217 -2.91 -15.84 0.90
N LEU A 218 -3.80 -16.79 0.60
CA LEU A 218 -5.16 -16.77 1.20
C LEU A 218 -5.17 -17.10 2.69
N LYS A 219 -4.18 -17.86 3.19
CA LYS A 219 -4.02 -18.12 4.63
C LYS A 219 -3.59 -16.86 5.39
N LEU A 220 -2.63 -16.11 4.84
CA LEU A 220 -2.24 -14.81 5.38
C LEU A 220 -3.44 -13.86 5.39
N ALA A 221 -4.19 -13.80 4.28
CA ALA A 221 -5.41 -13.01 4.19
C ALA A 221 -6.49 -13.38 5.22
N ALA A 222 -6.61 -14.65 5.57
CA ALA A 222 -7.56 -15.12 6.57
C ALA A 222 -7.15 -14.68 7.99
N ASN A 223 -5.85 -14.70 8.31
CA ASN A 223 -5.31 -14.30 9.61
C ASN A 223 -4.39 -13.07 9.51
N ASN A 224 -4.95 -11.96 9.05
CA ASN A 224 -4.23 -10.72 8.73
C ASN A 224 -4.42 -9.62 9.78
N ALA A 225 -4.43 -9.97 11.08
CA ALA A 225 -4.57 -8.95 12.13
C ALA A 225 -3.49 -7.85 12.01
N ASP A 226 -2.27 -8.22 11.63
CA ASP A 226 -1.11 -7.34 11.44
C ASP A 226 -1.32 -6.23 10.40
N HIS A 227 -2.40 -6.25 9.63
CA HIS A 227 -2.73 -5.20 8.67
C HIS A 227 -3.53 -4.05 9.29
N PHE A 228 -4.15 -4.26 10.46
CA PHE A 228 -5.17 -3.35 10.97
C PHE A 228 -4.71 -2.57 12.20
N ALA A 229 -4.88 -1.25 12.16
CA ALA A 229 -4.83 -0.33 13.29
C ALA A 229 -3.63 -0.57 14.24
N GLU A 230 -3.89 -0.78 15.52
CA GLU A 230 -2.86 -0.97 16.55
C GLU A 230 -2.00 -2.22 16.31
N TRP A 231 -2.52 -3.21 15.59
CA TRP A 231 -1.79 -4.44 15.26
C TRP A 231 -0.76 -4.20 14.15
N ALA A 232 -1.12 -3.41 13.12
CA ALA A 232 -0.16 -2.94 12.11
C ALA A 232 0.92 -2.06 12.71
N LEU A 233 0.55 -1.17 13.64
CA LEU A 233 1.52 -0.38 14.39
C LEU A 233 2.52 -1.27 15.14
N LEU A 234 2.05 -2.34 15.81
CA LEU A 234 2.93 -3.28 16.51
C LEU A 234 3.82 -4.09 15.55
N ALA A 235 3.29 -4.50 14.40
CA ALA A 235 4.04 -5.24 13.37
C ALA A 235 5.15 -4.36 12.77
N TYR A 236 4.83 -3.13 12.38
CA TYR A 236 5.80 -2.14 11.92
C TYR A 236 6.88 -1.87 12.98
N ILE A 237 6.50 -1.59 14.23
CA ILE A 237 7.48 -1.32 15.31
C ILE A 237 8.45 -2.49 15.47
N ALA A 238 7.94 -3.72 15.47
CA ALA A 238 8.79 -4.91 15.58
C ALA A 238 9.76 -5.03 14.39
N GLY A 239 9.25 -4.82 13.18
CA GLY A 239 10.05 -4.92 11.96
C GLY A 239 11.10 -3.82 11.82
N HIS A 240 10.70 -2.57 12.00
CA HIS A 240 11.61 -1.43 11.95
C HIS A 240 12.68 -1.52 13.06
N THR A 241 12.33 -1.99 14.26
CA THR A 241 13.31 -2.27 15.32
C THR A 241 14.34 -3.31 14.88
N ALA A 242 13.90 -4.40 14.23
CA ALA A 242 14.80 -5.42 13.71
C ALA A 242 15.71 -4.87 12.59
N ALA A 243 15.16 -4.01 11.72
CA ALA A 243 15.89 -3.37 10.63
C ALA A 243 16.98 -2.41 11.14
N VAL A 244 16.68 -1.51 12.09
CA VAL A 244 17.69 -0.60 12.65
C VAL A 244 18.76 -1.37 13.45
N GLN A 245 18.40 -2.46 14.12
CA GLN A 245 19.38 -3.35 14.76
C GLN A 245 20.28 -4.03 13.73
N GLN A 246 19.74 -4.43 12.58
CA GLN A 246 20.52 -4.97 11.47
C GLN A 246 21.43 -3.90 10.84
N ALA A 247 20.98 -2.64 10.75
CA ALA A 247 21.81 -1.52 10.31
C ALA A 247 23.00 -1.25 11.25
N VAL A 248 22.80 -1.37 12.57
CA VAL A 248 23.91 -1.30 13.54
C VAL A 248 24.90 -2.45 13.37
N ARG A 249 24.43 -3.66 13.03
CA ARG A 249 25.34 -4.77 12.71
C ARG A 249 26.14 -4.49 11.44
N ALA A 250 25.49 -3.90 10.42
CA ALA A 250 26.15 -3.49 9.19
C ALA A 250 27.23 -2.43 9.44
N HIS A 251 26.99 -1.49 10.35
CA HIS A 251 28.00 -0.53 10.79
C HIS A 251 29.24 -1.24 11.36
N ALA A 252 29.01 -2.19 12.28
CA ALA A 252 30.08 -2.90 12.96
C ALA A 252 30.89 -3.82 12.03
N SER A 253 30.27 -4.39 10.98
CA SER A 253 30.94 -5.27 10.03
C SER A 253 31.65 -4.54 8.90
N GLY A 254 31.20 -3.34 8.52
CA GLY A 254 31.64 -2.64 7.32
C GLY A 254 31.21 -3.33 6.01
N ASP A 255 30.30 -4.31 6.08
CA ASP A 255 29.79 -5.04 4.91
C ASP A 255 28.50 -4.38 4.40
N GLU A 256 28.58 -3.75 3.22
CA GLU A 256 27.44 -3.08 2.58
C GLU A 256 26.25 -4.02 2.35
N LYS A 257 26.46 -5.33 2.18
CA LYS A 257 25.37 -6.30 2.05
C LYS A 257 24.51 -6.40 3.30
N GLN A 258 25.09 -6.13 4.48
CA GLN A 258 24.32 -6.10 5.73
C GLN A 258 23.42 -4.87 5.80
N LEU A 259 23.80 -3.75 5.15
CA LEU A 259 22.96 -2.57 5.01
C LEU A 259 21.83 -2.81 4.00
N GLU A 260 22.11 -3.46 2.87
CA GLU A 260 21.05 -3.92 1.95
C GLU A 260 20.03 -4.81 2.67
N LEU A 261 20.50 -5.75 3.49
CA LEU A 261 19.63 -6.59 4.30
C LEU A 261 18.81 -5.77 5.32
N ALA A 262 19.40 -4.74 5.93
CA ALA A 262 18.68 -3.84 6.82
C ALA A 262 17.57 -3.08 6.09
N TYR A 263 17.85 -2.57 4.88
CA TYR A 263 16.82 -1.95 4.04
C TYR A 263 15.73 -2.94 3.61
N ALA A 264 16.08 -4.18 3.27
CA ALA A 264 15.09 -5.19 2.93
C ALA A 264 14.19 -5.56 4.13
N MET A 265 14.78 -5.69 5.32
CA MET A 265 13.99 -5.84 6.55
C MET A 265 13.08 -4.63 6.77
N ASN A 266 13.59 -3.42 6.52
CA ASN A 266 12.78 -2.22 6.68
C ASN A 266 11.63 -2.14 5.69
N ALA A 267 11.87 -2.47 4.41
CA ALA A 267 10.83 -2.53 3.40
C ALA A 267 9.73 -3.55 3.77
N PHE A 268 10.12 -4.70 4.28
CA PHE A 268 9.15 -5.70 4.76
C PHE A 268 8.33 -5.17 5.95
N ALA A 269 8.94 -4.36 6.83
CA ALA A 269 8.24 -3.69 7.91
C ALA A 269 7.33 -2.56 7.41
N ASP A 270 7.78 -1.82 6.39
CA ASP A 270 7.06 -0.70 5.79
C ASP A 270 5.78 -1.13 5.08
N HIS A 271 5.61 -2.41 4.74
CA HIS A 271 4.31 -2.95 4.37
C HIS A 271 3.23 -2.56 5.39
N TYR A 272 3.46 -2.90 6.67
CA TYR A 272 2.56 -2.54 7.77
C TYR A 272 2.51 -1.03 8.04
N LEU A 273 3.59 -0.30 7.73
CA LEU A 273 3.56 1.17 7.79
C LEU A 273 2.60 1.74 6.73
N THR A 274 2.63 1.20 5.51
CA THR A 274 1.77 1.66 4.41
C THR A 274 0.30 1.30 4.65
N ASP A 275 0.01 0.19 5.31
CA ASP A 275 -1.35 -0.16 5.73
C ASP A 275 -1.95 0.90 6.67
N LEU A 276 -1.13 1.51 7.54
CA LEU A 276 -1.53 2.62 8.40
C LEU A 276 -1.88 3.91 7.64
N PHE A 277 -1.73 3.96 6.31
CA PHE A 277 -2.21 5.07 5.48
C PHE A 277 -3.42 4.70 4.63
N SER A 278 -3.86 3.44 4.65
CA SER A 278 -5.07 3.01 3.98
C SER A 278 -6.25 2.94 4.95
N THR A 279 -7.31 3.69 4.66
CA THR A 279 -8.40 3.95 5.61
C THR A 279 -9.20 2.71 5.98
N GLY A 280 -9.27 1.72 5.10
CA GLY A 280 -9.85 0.40 5.38
C GLY A 280 -9.16 -0.36 6.51
N HIS A 281 -7.94 0.03 6.88
CA HIS A 281 -7.16 -0.61 7.94
C HIS A 281 -7.19 0.14 9.28
N LEU A 282 -7.71 1.37 9.33
CA LEU A 282 -7.53 2.25 10.50
C LEU A 282 -8.51 2.00 11.64
N ARG A 283 -9.79 1.82 11.33
CA ARG A 283 -10.87 1.72 12.34
C ARG A 283 -11.72 0.45 12.23
N VAL A 284 -11.38 -0.46 11.32
CA VAL A 284 -12.08 -1.73 11.15
C VAL A 284 -11.73 -2.66 12.33
N PRO A 285 -12.73 -3.13 13.11
CA PRO A 285 -12.48 -3.97 14.29
C PRO A 285 -12.26 -5.44 13.89
N ARG A 286 -11.18 -5.70 13.15
CA ARG A 286 -10.87 -6.98 12.48
C ARG A 286 -10.92 -8.17 13.43
N LYS A 287 -10.13 -8.12 14.51
CA LYS A 287 -10.04 -9.22 15.49
C LYS A 287 -11.34 -9.42 16.25
N GLN A 288 -11.96 -8.32 16.66
CA GLN A 288 -13.20 -8.36 17.44
C GLN A 288 -14.34 -8.97 16.61
N LEU A 289 -14.44 -8.63 15.32
CA LEU A 289 -15.41 -9.24 14.41
C LEU A 289 -15.15 -10.74 14.19
N ALA A 290 -13.90 -11.15 13.98
CA ALA A 290 -13.56 -12.57 13.86
C ALA A 290 -13.88 -13.36 15.14
N ALA A 291 -13.80 -12.73 16.32
CA ALA A 291 -14.09 -13.37 17.60
C ALA A 291 -15.59 -13.49 17.91
N VAL A 292 -16.45 -12.56 17.46
CA VAL A 292 -17.88 -12.55 17.80
C VAL A 292 -18.78 -13.19 16.73
N VAL A 293 -18.29 -13.38 15.51
CA VAL A 293 -19.05 -13.99 14.42
C VAL A 293 -18.66 -15.44 14.23
N THR A 294 -19.66 -16.33 14.14
CA THR A 294 -19.47 -17.75 13.86
C THR A 294 -20.02 -18.12 12.48
N PRO A 295 -19.23 -18.78 11.60
CA PRO A 295 -17.80 -19.09 11.76
C PRO A 295 -16.94 -17.80 11.72
N SER A 296 -15.74 -17.85 12.32
CA SER A 296 -14.81 -16.70 12.36
C SER A 296 -14.48 -16.17 10.97
N ASP A 297 -14.36 -17.06 9.98
CA ASP A 297 -14.13 -16.71 8.58
C ASP A 297 -15.23 -15.81 8.01
N LEU A 298 -16.49 -15.97 8.45
CA LEU A 298 -17.59 -15.09 8.08
C LEU A 298 -17.44 -13.72 8.74
N GLY A 299 -16.96 -13.65 9.98
CA GLY A 299 -16.57 -12.40 10.63
C GLY A 299 -15.51 -11.68 9.82
N SER A 300 -14.47 -12.41 9.45
CA SER A 300 -13.42 -11.94 8.56
C SER A 300 -13.93 -11.52 7.17
N LEU A 301 -15.06 -12.07 6.73
CA LEU A 301 -15.64 -11.73 5.45
C LEU A 301 -16.40 -10.42 5.48
N ILE A 302 -17.22 -10.23 6.52
CA ILE A 302 -18.06 -9.06 6.62
C ILE A 302 -17.28 -7.81 7.01
N THR A 303 -16.12 -7.93 7.68
CA THR A 303 -15.26 -6.77 7.96
C THR A 303 -14.84 -6.06 6.67
N ARG A 304 -14.79 -6.80 5.56
CA ARG A 304 -14.30 -6.32 4.26
C ARG A 304 -15.23 -5.28 3.64
N PHE A 305 -16.52 -5.33 3.96
CA PHE A 305 -17.45 -4.28 3.53
C PHE A 305 -17.11 -2.94 4.18
N MET A 306 -16.72 -2.93 5.46
CA MET A 306 -16.29 -1.71 6.14
C MET A 306 -14.91 -1.26 5.65
N HIS A 307 -13.99 -2.21 5.46
CA HIS A 307 -12.69 -1.95 4.85
C HIS A 307 -12.84 -1.22 3.50
N ASP A 308 -13.61 -1.81 2.57
CA ASP A 308 -13.81 -1.25 1.23
C ASP A 308 -14.60 0.07 1.27
N GLU A 309 -15.55 0.21 2.20
CA GLU A 309 -16.29 1.46 2.44
C GLU A 309 -15.35 2.59 2.87
N ASP A 310 -14.56 2.36 3.91
CA ASP A 310 -13.61 3.34 4.45
C ASP A 310 -12.52 3.65 3.42
N SER A 311 -12.01 2.66 2.68
CA SER A 311 -11.04 2.86 1.59
C SER A 311 -11.61 3.71 0.46
N LYS A 312 -12.85 3.44 0.03
CA LYS A 312 -13.50 4.14 -1.08
C LYS A 312 -13.89 5.57 -0.74
N PHE A 313 -14.55 5.78 0.40
CA PHE A 313 -15.08 7.10 0.74
C PHE A 313 -14.04 7.96 1.48
N GLY A 314 -12.99 7.34 2.02
CA GLY A 314 -11.92 7.98 2.75
C GLY A 314 -12.32 8.38 4.17
N LEU A 315 -11.35 8.81 4.96
CA LEU A 315 -11.55 9.28 6.34
C LEU A 315 -10.76 10.58 6.55
N ASN A 316 -11.33 11.50 7.29
CA ASN A 316 -10.63 12.65 7.85
C ASN A 316 -9.72 12.14 8.95
N VAL A 317 -8.41 12.32 8.74
CA VAL A 317 -7.37 11.87 9.65
C VAL A 317 -6.48 13.03 10.06
N ARG A 318 -5.72 12.80 11.13
CA ARG A 318 -4.66 13.70 11.60
C ARG A 318 -3.48 12.88 12.10
N ASN A 319 -2.29 13.45 12.14
CA ASN A 319 -1.10 12.78 12.68
C ASN A 319 -0.54 13.47 13.94
N GLY A 320 0.56 12.94 14.48
CA GLY A 320 1.26 13.50 15.64
C GLY A 320 1.85 14.90 15.41
N ASN A 321 2.10 15.28 14.15
CA ASN A 321 2.55 16.60 13.75
C ASN A 321 1.42 17.62 13.57
N ARG A 322 0.16 17.20 13.82
CA ARG A 322 -1.07 18.01 13.66
C ARG A 322 -1.46 18.31 12.22
N ASP A 323 -0.85 17.62 11.24
CA ASP A 323 -1.35 17.64 9.87
C ASP A 323 -2.75 17.03 9.85
N LYS A 324 -3.60 17.51 8.93
CA LYS A 324 -4.95 16.98 8.72
C LYS A 324 -5.18 16.83 7.22
N TRP A 325 -5.72 15.69 6.81
CA TRP A 325 -6.05 15.44 5.42
C TRP A 325 -7.19 14.43 5.31
N ARG A 326 -7.72 14.30 4.09
CA ARG A 326 -8.59 13.19 3.73
C ARG A 326 -7.72 12.03 3.25
N ALA A 327 -7.66 10.97 4.03
CA ALA A 327 -7.01 9.73 3.62
C ALA A 327 -8.01 8.87 2.83
N TYR A 328 -7.51 8.10 1.89
CA TYR A 328 -8.25 7.07 1.16
C TYR A 328 -7.45 5.77 1.27
N GLY A 329 -8.07 4.63 0.99
CA GLY A 329 -7.43 3.35 1.18
C GLY A 329 -7.07 2.62 -0.10
N ASP A 330 -6.99 1.30 0.03
CA ASP A 330 -6.70 0.35 -1.02
C ASP A 330 -7.41 0.70 -2.34
N LYS A 331 -6.67 0.60 -3.45
CA LYS A 331 -7.10 0.89 -4.84
C LYS A 331 -7.27 2.36 -5.16
N ARG A 332 -6.92 3.25 -4.23
CA ARG A 332 -7.07 4.70 -4.40
C ARG A 332 -5.74 5.40 -4.50
N TYR A 333 -4.60 4.73 -4.31
CA TYR A 333 -3.29 5.39 -4.29
C TYR A 333 -3.10 6.25 -5.53
N PHE A 334 -3.39 5.71 -6.72
CA PHE A 334 -3.20 6.43 -7.99
C PHE A 334 -4.35 7.39 -8.37
N ASP A 335 -5.47 7.41 -7.65
CA ASP A 335 -6.57 8.35 -7.93
C ASP A 335 -6.16 9.79 -7.55
N ASP A 336 -6.62 10.81 -8.29
CA ASP A 336 -6.23 12.21 -8.03
C ASP A 336 -6.59 12.71 -6.62
N LEU A 337 -7.76 12.26 -6.13
CA LEU A 337 -8.28 12.52 -4.78
C LEU A 337 -7.34 12.06 -3.65
N SER A 338 -6.46 11.09 -3.92
CA SER A 338 -5.52 10.56 -2.92
C SER A 338 -4.19 11.32 -2.86
N SER A 339 -4.01 12.39 -3.63
CA SER A 339 -2.77 13.18 -3.66
C SER A 339 -2.25 13.57 -2.27
N ALA A 340 -3.12 14.05 -1.38
CA ALA A 340 -2.74 14.40 -0.01
C ALA A 340 -2.29 13.16 0.80
N ASN A 341 -2.98 12.03 0.63
CA ASN A 341 -2.62 10.78 1.30
C ASN A 341 -1.29 10.21 0.79
N ARG A 342 -1.07 10.24 -0.53
CA ARG A 342 0.19 9.83 -1.18
C ARG A 342 1.39 10.58 -0.64
N VAL A 343 1.26 11.91 -0.47
CA VAL A 343 2.35 12.72 0.11
C VAL A 343 2.68 12.25 1.53
N GLN A 344 1.68 11.95 2.35
CA GLN A 344 1.89 11.54 3.73
C GLN A 344 2.54 10.16 3.85
N VAL A 345 2.06 9.17 3.09
CA VAL A 345 2.63 7.81 3.12
C VAL A 345 4.06 7.79 2.56
N ASN A 346 4.33 8.46 1.44
CA ASN A 346 5.67 8.51 0.85
C ASN A 346 6.67 9.19 1.79
N GLN A 347 6.25 10.25 2.49
CA GLN A 347 7.10 10.89 3.50
C GLN A 347 7.34 10.00 4.73
N ALA A 348 6.38 9.17 5.13
CA ALA A 348 6.55 8.25 6.26
C ALA A 348 7.54 7.14 5.91
N VAL A 349 7.41 6.55 4.74
CA VAL A 349 8.34 5.52 4.22
C VAL A 349 9.74 6.10 3.99
N GLN A 350 9.86 7.32 3.47
CA GLN A 350 11.16 7.99 3.37
C GLN A 350 11.83 8.17 4.74
N VAL A 351 11.09 8.64 5.74
CA VAL A 351 11.63 8.78 7.10
C VAL A 351 12.04 7.41 7.66
N SER A 352 11.23 6.37 7.46
CA SER A 352 11.58 5.00 7.86
C SER A 352 12.92 4.55 7.25
N ALA A 353 13.12 4.72 5.95
CA ALA A 353 14.39 4.38 5.30
C ALA A 353 15.57 5.24 5.78
N ASP A 354 15.36 6.55 5.99
CA ASP A 354 16.39 7.45 6.52
C ASP A 354 16.83 7.05 7.94
N GLU A 355 15.93 6.54 8.77
CA GLU A 355 16.23 6.05 10.11
C GLU A 355 17.14 4.81 10.11
N VAL A 356 16.96 3.91 9.14
CA VAL A 356 17.88 2.77 8.91
C VAL A 356 19.28 3.28 8.59
N PHE A 357 19.39 4.23 7.67
CA PHE A 357 20.68 4.80 7.30
C PHE A 357 21.33 5.57 8.45
N ALA A 358 20.55 6.33 9.22
CA ALA A 358 21.03 7.03 10.40
C ALA A 358 21.57 6.07 11.46
N ALA A 359 20.90 4.93 11.68
CA ALA A 359 21.37 3.88 12.57
C ALA A 359 22.66 3.23 12.06
N TYR A 360 22.78 3.01 10.74
CA TYR A 360 24.01 2.53 10.10
C TYR A 360 25.17 3.52 10.25
N LEU A 361 24.95 4.82 10.04
CA LEU A 361 26.02 5.82 10.16
C LEU A 361 26.50 6.00 11.60
N SER A 362 25.57 6.00 12.55
CA SER A 362 25.87 6.26 13.96
C SER A 362 26.31 5.01 14.74
N GLY A 363 25.98 3.82 14.25
CA GLY A 363 26.14 2.57 15.01
C GLY A 363 25.18 2.47 16.21
N ILE A 364 24.12 3.30 16.25
CA ILE A 364 23.16 3.39 17.36
C ILE A 364 21.75 3.15 16.84
N ALA A 365 21.06 2.17 17.41
CA ALA A 365 19.65 1.92 17.11
C ALA A 365 18.75 2.84 17.94
N PRO A 366 17.87 3.66 17.33
CA PRO A 366 16.89 4.44 18.08
C PRO A 366 15.89 3.52 18.79
N SER A 367 15.37 3.96 19.93
CA SER A 367 14.27 3.25 20.58
C SER A 367 12.95 3.47 19.82
N ALA A 368 12.01 2.52 19.92
CA ALA A 368 10.75 2.58 19.18
C ALA A 368 9.93 3.87 19.40
N GLY A 369 10.00 4.46 20.60
CA GLY A 369 9.34 5.74 20.89
C GLY A 369 9.96 6.95 20.18
N GLN A 370 11.11 6.78 19.53
CA GLN A 370 11.82 7.83 18.80
C GLN A 370 11.64 7.73 17.29
N PHE A 371 11.00 6.66 16.78
CA PHE A 371 10.77 6.48 15.35
C PHE A 371 9.97 7.66 14.79
N GLY A 372 10.60 8.41 13.89
CA GLY A 372 10.07 9.60 13.24
C GLY A 372 8.92 9.26 12.29
N ALA A 373 8.98 8.11 11.63
CA ALA A 373 7.92 7.64 10.74
C ALA A 373 6.56 7.56 11.46
N LEU A 374 6.55 7.14 12.73
CA LEU A 374 5.33 7.05 13.55
C LEU A 374 4.68 8.40 13.86
N LYS A 375 5.41 9.51 13.75
CA LYS A 375 4.82 10.86 13.92
C LYS A 375 3.96 11.26 12.72
N LYS A 376 4.18 10.63 11.57
CA LYS A 376 3.46 10.89 10.31
C LYS A 376 2.21 10.03 10.15
N THR A 377 2.12 8.88 10.84
CA THR A 377 0.96 8.00 10.75
C THR A 377 -0.32 8.67 11.29
N PRO A 378 -1.49 8.36 10.71
CA PRO A 378 -2.79 8.70 11.29
C PRO A 378 -2.91 8.32 12.78
N ASP A 379 -3.54 9.20 13.54
CA ASP A 379 -3.92 8.98 14.94
C ASP A 379 -5.10 7.99 15.00
N LEU A 380 -4.78 6.76 15.37
CA LEU A 380 -5.72 5.64 15.46
C LEU A 380 -6.84 5.85 16.50
N GLN A 381 -6.68 6.77 17.46
CA GLN A 381 -7.75 7.10 18.39
C GLN A 381 -8.64 8.22 17.84
N ALA A 382 -8.06 9.19 17.14
CA ALA A 382 -8.83 10.27 16.52
C ALA A 382 -9.78 9.78 15.42
N VAL A 383 -9.39 8.76 14.64
CA VAL A 383 -10.23 8.20 13.57
C VAL A 383 -11.48 7.49 14.11
N LEU A 384 -11.48 7.08 15.38
CA LEU A 384 -12.64 6.49 16.06
C LEU A 384 -13.68 7.54 16.49
N ASN A 385 -13.35 8.83 16.43
CA ASN A 385 -14.27 9.90 16.78
C ASN A 385 -15.40 10.01 15.74
N LEU A 386 -16.61 9.68 16.17
CA LEU A 386 -17.82 9.66 15.33
C LEU A 386 -18.22 11.04 14.79
N ALA A 387 -17.75 12.13 15.39
CA ALA A 387 -18.05 13.48 14.90
C ALA A 387 -17.15 13.91 13.73
N ALA A 388 -16.04 13.20 13.48
CA ALA A 388 -15.04 13.58 12.49
C ALA A 388 -15.24 12.90 11.12
N ASN A 389 -16.05 11.84 11.06
CA ASN A 389 -16.21 10.98 9.90
C ASN A 389 -17.65 10.48 9.79
N PHE A 390 -18.03 9.98 8.62
CA PHE A 390 -19.26 9.21 8.50
C PHE A 390 -19.26 8.01 9.47
N SER A 391 -20.46 7.59 9.88
CA SER A 391 -20.67 6.56 10.89
C SER A 391 -19.98 5.27 10.45
N PRO A 392 -19.25 4.53 11.29
CA PRO A 392 -18.64 3.26 10.88
C PRO A 392 -19.69 2.15 10.69
N LEU A 393 -19.44 1.20 9.80
CA LEU A 393 -20.35 0.06 9.62
C LEU A 393 -20.32 -0.87 10.84
N PHE A 394 -19.13 -1.06 11.41
CA PHE A 394 -18.92 -1.78 12.67
C PHE A 394 -18.07 -0.94 13.63
N ARG A 395 -18.38 -0.97 14.92
CA ARG A 395 -17.55 -0.33 15.95
C ARG A 395 -17.56 -1.13 17.23
N VAL A 396 -16.50 -0.98 18.03
CA VAL A 396 -16.43 -1.59 19.36
C VAL A 396 -16.91 -0.57 20.39
N GLU A 397 -17.78 -1.01 21.30
CA GLU A 397 -18.19 -0.24 22.48
C GLU A 397 -18.21 -1.17 23.69
N GLY A 398 -17.33 -0.90 24.66
CA GLY A 398 -17.09 -1.83 25.76
C GLY A 398 -16.65 -3.21 25.23
N ASN A 399 -17.40 -4.25 25.56
CA ASN A 399 -17.15 -5.63 25.12
C ASN A 399 -18.01 -6.06 23.91
N LYS A 400 -18.75 -5.13 23.30
CA LYS A 400 -19.67 -5.44 22.19
C LYS A 400 -19.11 -4.92 20.87
N VAL A 401 -19.37 -5.69 19.81
CA VAL A 401 -19.26 -5.20 18.43
C VAL A 401 -20.64 -4.76 17.99
N LEU A 402 -20.77 -3.46 17.74
CA LEU A 402 -21.98 -2.82 17.28
C LEU A 402 -21.95 -2.71 15.76
N ARG A 403 -23.11 -2.86 15.11
CA ARG A 403 -23.30 -2.66 13.68
C ARG A 403 -24.20 -1.46 13.44
N ARG A 404 -23.92 -0.67 12.40
CA ARG A 404 -24.84 0.39 11.93
C ARG A 404 -26.23 -0.19 11.68
N LYS A 405 -27.29 0.49 12.17
CA LYS A 405 -28.65 -0.05 12.10
C LYS A 405 -29.14 -0.11 10.65
N ASP A 406 -29.16 1.02 9.97
CA ASP A 406 -29.32 1.13 8.52
C ASP A 406 -27.94 1.10 7.87
N VAL A 407 -27.56 -0.08 7.37
CA VAL A 407 -26.26 -0.27 6.71
C VAL A 407 -26.12 0.59 5.46
N ASN A 408 -27.21 0.93 4.77
CA ASN A 408 -27.12 1.67 3.51
C ASN A 408 -27.06 3.19 3.70
N ASN A 409 -27.11 3.69 4.94
CA ASN A 409 -27.00 5.11 5.25
C ASN A 409 -25.67 5.39 5.97
N LEU A 410 -24.72 6.04 5.30
CA LEU A 410 -23.41 6.41 5.86
C LEU A 410 -23.52 7.36 7.07
N ASN A 411 -24.62 8.11 7.17
CA ASN A 411 -24.83 9.06 8.25
C ASN A 411 -25.69 8.49 9.39
N ASP A 412 -26.12 7.21 9.33
CA ASP A 412 -26.85 6.60 10.43
C ASP A 412 -25.92 6.34 11.62
N THR A 413 -26.01 7.18 12.65
CA THR A 413 -25.25 7.03 13.89
C THR A 413 -25.88 6.03 14.85
N THR A 414 -27.07 5.49 14.55
CA THR A 414 -27.72 4.49 15.38
C THR A 414 -27.10 3.11 15.14
N THR A 415 -26.96 2.35 16.22
CA THR A 415 -26.30 1.04 16.19
C THR A 415 -27.14 -0.02 16.87
N VAL A 416 -26.93 -1.26 16.45
CA VAL A 416 -27.53 -2.47 17.04
C VAL A 416 -26.44 -3.42 17.54
N ASP A 417 -26.72 -4.14 18.62
CA ASP A 417 -25.87 -5.21 19.15
C ASP A 417 -26.46 -6.62 18.96
N ASP A 418 -27.73 -6.71 18.55
CA ASP A 418 -28.49 -7.93 18.29
C ASP A 418 -28.49 -8.31 16.80
N TRP A 419 -27.31 -8.42 16.21
CA TRP A 419 -27.13 -8.76 14.79
C TRP A 419 -26.40 -10.09 14.60
N TRP A 420 -26.58 -10.72 13.44
CA TRP A 420 -25.99 -12.02 13.12
C TRP A 420 -25.11 -11.91 11.86
N GLY A 421 -24.01 -12.67 11.81
CA GLY A 421 -23.06 -12.61 10.71
C GLY A 421 -23.69 -12.92 9.35
N TRP A 422 -24.50 -13.98 9.27
CA TRP A 422 -25.14 -14.38 8.01
C TRP A 422 -26.19 -13.40 7.51
N SER A 423 -27.05 -12.88 8.41
CA SER A 423 -28.03 -11.87 8.03
C SER A 423 -27.35 -10.58 7.60
N THR A 424 -26.26 -10.20 8.28
CA THR A 424 -25.44 -9.04 7.89
C THR A 424 -24.80 -9.24 6.52
N TYR A 425 -24.20 -10.40 6.26
CA TYR A 425 -23.66 -10.72 4.93
C TYR A 425 -24.72 -10.61 3.83
N LEU A 426 -25.93 -11.14 4.07
CA LEU A 426 -27.03 -11.05 3.09
C LEU A 426 -27.50 -9.61 2.84
N LEU A 427 -27.42 -8.73 3.83
CA LEU A 427 -27.69 -7.30 3.67
C LEU A 427 -26.58 -6.60 2.87
N LEU A 428 -25.33 -7.05 2.99
CA LEU A 428 -24.15 -6.43 2.39
C LEU A 428 -23.74 -7.03 1.03
N LYS A 429 -24.27 -8.19 0.61
CA LYS A 429 -23.89 -8.82 -0.67
C LYS A 429 -24.10 -7.91 -1.90
N ASP A 430 -25.04 -6.97 -1.82
CA ASP A 430 -25.36 -5.97 -2.85
C ASP A 430 -25.09 -4.55 -2.34
N TYR A 431 -24.06 -4.37 -1.50
CA TYR A 431 -23.82 -3.15 -0.74
C TYR A 431 -23.54 -1.92 -1.60
N LYS A 432 -24.39 -0.90 -1.46
CA LYS A 432 -24.26 0.40 -2.14
C LYS A 432 -24.73 1.52 -1.19
N PRO A 433 -23.96 1.81 -0.13
CA PRO A 433 -24.37 2.80 0.86
C PRO A 433 -24.40 4.20 0.25
N THR A 434 -25.26 5.05 0.79
CA THR A 434 -25.47 6.44 0.39
C THR A 434 -25.37 7.35 1.61
N GLY A 435 -25.04 8.62 1.39
CA GLY A 435 -24.94 9.61 2.46
C GLY A 435 -23.78 10.56 2.22
N ASN A 436 -23.67 11.55 3.11
CA ASN A 436 -22.56 12.48 3.14
C ASN A 436 -21.32 11.81 3.75
N VAL A 437 -20.19 11.97 3.07
CA VAL A 437 -18.88 11.43 3.47
C VAL A 437 -17.98 12.47 4.13
N ALA A 438 -18.40 13.75 4.10
CA ALA A 438 -17.63 14.90 4.59
C ALA A 438 -17.33 14.82 6.08
#